data_AF-A0A354YDM4-F1
#
_entry.id   AF-A0A354YDM4-F1
#
_cell.length_a   1.000
_cell.length_b   1.000
_cell.length_c   1.000
_cell.angle_alpha   90.00
_cell.angle_beta   90.00
_cell.angle_gamma   90.00
#
_symmetry.space_group_name_H-M   'P 1'
#
loop_
_entity.id
_entity.type
_entity.pdbx_description
1 polymer ?
#
loop_
_entity_poly.entity_id
_entity_poly.type
_entity_poly.pdbx_seq_one_letter_code
_entity_poly.pdbx_strand_id
1 'polypeptide(L)'
;MMVPFGVILIVVWGVTLSMMTASLTHGRESFWDRQLESVGDLLLHVVPDRMLAVAGSGQGGGDFKNGLVALALNTGQLLIVGLLMWGAVRVSLRPLRSLSSDIARRKVFDATPLPVEQVPDEVRPLIVSFNALLVRVDKAVQGERQFIADAAHELRTPLSALHAYAEVARGARTLEEKDRALARLLEVARRSNRLAEQLLDHARLDAGLNPAGYGRVEIDALARHVLGEFSVEAAAKGVELRLRGAQCRVECDLDAIGILTRNLVDNAIRHGRENGVVEVRCGYDCRGLGIHPFIEVGDDGPGVPPEERDAVFKRFYRLAGSEARGSGIGLALVEGIARLHDARIETGTGMDGVGFRVRVLFPADPELADT
;
A
#
# COMPACT_ATOMS: atom_id res chain seq x y z
N MET A 1 20.77 25.53 10.25
CA MET A 1 20.69 26.97 10.60
C MET A 1 20.57 27.20 12.13
N MET A 2 21.27 26.42 12.97
CA MET A 2 21.22 26.54 14.45
C MET A 2 22.47 27.21 15.08
N VAL A 3 23.51 27.45 14.28
CA VAL A 3 24.77 28.07 14.72
C VAL A 3 24.60 29.45 15.40
N PRO A 4 23.69 30.36 14.98
CA PRO A 4 23.59 31.66 15.65
C PRO A 4 22.99 31.59 17.06
N PHE A 5 22.16 30.58 17.36
CA PHE A 5 21.51 30.47 18.68
C PHE A 5 22.47 30.04 19.78
N GLY A 6 23.36 29.10 19.49
CA GLY A 6 24.39 28.67 20.45
C GLY A 6 25.34 29.80 20.81
N VAL A 7 25.74 30.61 19.81
CA VAL A 7 26.60 31.79 20.02
C VAL A 7 25.89 32.85 20.85
N ILE A 8 24.61 33.12 20.59
CA ILE A 8 23.82 34.07 21.40
C ILE A 8 23.70 33.58 22.85
N LEU A 9 23.44 32.30 23.07
CA LEU A 9 23.32 31.73 24.42
C LEU A 9 24.64 31.83 25.20
N ILE A 10 25.77 31.54 24.55
CA ILE A 10 27.12 31.60 25.14
C ILE A 10 27.50 33.04 25.46
N VAL A 11 27.24 33.99 24.55
CA VAL A 11 27.53 35.42 24.77
C VAL A 11 26.67 35.95 25.92
N VAL A 12 25.39 35.60 25.95
CA VAL A 12 24.48 36.01 27.03
C VAL A 12 24.94 35.46 28.37
N TRP A 13 25.21 34.15 28.48
CA TRP A 13 25.72 33.54 29.71
C TRP A 13 27.08 34.10 30.15
N GLY A 14 27.98 34.37 29.19
CA GLY A 14 29.28 34.97 29.46
C GLY A 14 29.17 36.38 30.03
N VAL A 15 28.22 37.19 29.54
CA VAL A 15 27.92 38.52 30.08
C VAL A 15 27.33 38.42 31.48
N THR A 16 26.36 37.53 31.72
CA THR A 16 25.75 37.34 33.05
C THR A 16 26.79 36.88 34.08
N LEU A 17 27.66 35.94 33.71
CA LEU A 17 28.74 35.45 34.57
C LEU A 17 29.76 36.54 34.88
N SER A 18 30.13 37.35 33.87
CA SER A 18 31.06 38.47 34.02
C SER A 18 30.50 39.60 34.91
N MET A 19 29.20 39.87 34.83
CA MET A 19 28.54 40.85 35.69
C MET A 19 28.40 40.33 37.13
N MET A 20 28.10 39.04 37.30
CA MET A 20 27.98 38.40 38.62
C MET A 20 29.34 38.30 39.32
N THR A 21 30.42 37.99 38.59
CA THR A 21 31.78 38.03 39.13
C THR A 21 32.20 39.46 39.49
N ALA A 22 31.91 40.45 38.64
CA ALA A 22 32.18 41.86 38.94
C ALA A 22 31.43 42.34 40.20
N SER A 23 30.17 41.94 40.39
CA SER A 23 29.39 42.28 41.59
C SER A 23 29.91 41.60 42.86
N LEU A 24 30.51 40.41 42.74
CA LEU A 24 31.09 39.67 43.87
C LEU A 24 32.50 40.16 44.24
N THR A 25 33.27 40.65 43.27
CA THR A 25 34.63 41.19 43.49
C THR A 25 34.58 42.69 43.70
N HIS A 26 34.36 43.13 44.94
CA HIS A 26 34.23 44.52 45.44
C HIS A 26 35.45 45.46 45.21
N GLY A 27 36.17 45.41 44.08
CA GLY A 27 37.56 45.89 44.03
C GLY A 27 38.05 46.74 42.87
N ARG A 28 37.32 46.92 41.76
CA ARG A 28 37.81 47.78 40.64
C ARG A 28 36.65 48.47 39.94
N GLU A 29 36.74 49.80 39.79
CA GLU A 29 35.87 50.62 38.94
C GLU A 29 35.86 50.07 37.51
N SER A 30 34.98 49.11 37.26
CA SER A 30 34.78 48.55 35.95
C SER A 30 33.75 49.39 35.20
N PHE A 31 33.78 49.36 33.87
CA PHE A 31 32.77 50.02 33.03
C PHE A 31 31.32 49.67 33.46
N TRP A 32 31.11 48.47 34.01
CA TRP A 32 29.82 47.98 34.46
C TRP A 32 29.34 48.62 35.77
N ASP A 33 30.24 49.07 36.64
CA ASP A 33 29.91 49.60 37.97
C ASP A 33 29.02 50.85 37.86
N ARG A 34 29.45 51.81 37.02
CA ARG A 34 28.70 53.05 36.75
C ARG A 34 27.35 52.81 36.06
N GLN A 35 27.26 51.79 35.20
CA GLN A 35 26.00 51.40 34.54
C GLN A 35 25.04 50.72 35.50
N LEU A 36 25.55 49.83 36.37
CA LEU A 36 24.78 49.12 37.39
C LEU A 36 24.26 50.08 38.47
N GLU A 37 25.04 51.08 38.87
CA GLU A 37 24.58 52.12 39.81
C GLU A 37 23.40 52.93 39.28
N SER A 38 23.47 53.39 38.02
CA SER A 38 22.40 54.14 37.36
C SER A 38 21.09 53.34 37.27
N VAL A 39 21.17 52.06 36.91
CA VAL A 39 20.00 51.17 36.85
C VAL A 39 19.46 50.86 38.24
N GLY A 40 20.34 50.65 39.22
CA GLY A 40 19.96 50.43 40.61
C GLY A 40 19.22 51.60 41.22
N ASP A 41 19.70 52.83 40.98
CA ASP A 41 19.06 54.04 41.50
C ASP A 41 17.69 54.27 40.85
N LEU A 42 17.53 53.93 39.56
CA LEU A 42 16.25 53.99 38.85
C LEU A 42 15.25 52.94 39.40
N LEU A 43 15.70 51.72 39.67
CA LEU A 43 14.85 50.65 40.21
C LEU A 43 14.36 50.95 41.63
N LEU A 44 15.19 51.58 42.46
CA LEU A 44 14.82 51.98 43.82
C LEU A 44 13.64 52.98 43.85
N HIS A 45 13.44 53.79 42.81
CA HIS A 45 12.29 54.71 42.70
C HIS A 45 10.97 53.98 42.42
N VAL A 46 11.01 52.73 41.97
CA VAL A 46 9.82 51.91 41.65
C VAL A 46 9.45 50.98 42.82
N VAL A 47 10.36 50.81 43.79
CA VAL A 47 10.16 49.93 44.95
C VAL A 47 9.37 50.68 46.05
N PRO A 48 8.27 50.12 46.58
CA PRO A 48 7.49 50.77 47.62
C PRO A 48 8.29 51.04 48.91
N ASP A 49 8.10 52.21 49.54
CA ASP A 49 8.84 52.67 50.72
C ASP A 49 8.90 51.65 51.88
N ARG A 50 7.86 50.82 52.03
CA ARG A 50 7.80 49.77 53.06
C ARG A 50 8.86 48.68 52.87
N MET A 51 9.28 48.39 51.63
CA MET A 51 10.36 47.44 51.36
C MET A 51 11.74 48.07 51.54
N LEU A 52 11.90 49.35 51.19
CA LEU A 52 13.13 50.11 51.44
C LEU A 52 13.43 50.21 52.96
N ALA A 53 12.39 50.39 53.78
CA ALA A 53 12.51 50.44 55.23
C ALA A 53 13.01 49.12 55.86
N VAL A 54 12.68 47.97 55.27
CA VAL A 54 13.17 46.65 55.72
C VAL A 54 14.64 46.46 55.32
N ALA A 55 15.04 46.93 54.14
CA ALA A 55 16.41 46.84 53.63
C ALA A 55 17.41 47.80 54.32
N GLY A 56 16.96 48.96 54.79
CA GLY A 56 17.81 50.00 55.41
C GLY A 56 18.18 49.79 56.88
N SER A 57 17.76 48.69 57.51
CA SER A 57 17.99 48.43 58.95
C SER A 57 19.30 47.71 59.29
N GLY A 58 20.16 47.45 58.29
CA GLY A 58 21.50 46.87 58.47
C GLY A 58 22.50 47.38 57.43
N GLN A 59 23.78 47.05 57.60
CA GLN A 59 24.94 47.48 56.78
C GLN A 59 24.92 46.97 55.31
N GLY A 60 23.74 46.73 54.71
CA GLY A 60 23.51 46.01 53.45
C GLY A 60 22.64 46.74 52.41
N GLY A 61 22.51 48.07 52.48
CA GLY A 61 21.76 48.84 51.47
C GLY A 61 22.31 48.71 50.04
N GLY A 62 23.64 48.56 49.90
CA GLY A 62 24.29 48.24 48.63
C GLY A 62 23.94 46.83 48.12
N ASP A 63 23.86 45.85 49.02
CA ASP A 63 23.50 44.47 48.69
C ASP A 63 22.05 44.34 48.19
N PHE A 64 21.13 45.14 48.73
CA PHE A 64 19.74 45.18 48.27
C PHE A 64 19.60 45.81 46.88
N LYS A 65 20.31 46.92 46.60
CA LYS A 65 20.34 47.55 45.27
C LYS A 65 20.92 46.59 44.23
N ASN A 66 22.02 45.93 44.56
CA ASN A 66 22.66 44.95 43.68
C ASN A 66 21.76 43.74 43.43
N GLY A 67 21.02 43.28 44.44
CA GLY A 67 20.02 42.21 44.31
C GLY A 67 18.86 42.57 43.37
N LEU A 68 18.33 43.79 43.46
CA LEU A 68 17.27 44.28 42.56
C LEU A 68 17.74 44.41 41.11
N VAL A 69 18.95 44.93 40.90
CA VAL A 69 19.55 45.04 39.56
C VAL A 69 19.78 43.65 38.97
N ALA A 70 20.30 42.71 39.76
CA ALA A 70 20.47 41.32 39.33
C ALA A 70 19.14 40.65 38.97
N LEU A 71 18.07 40.89 39.72
CA LEU A 71 16.74 40.35 39.43
C LEU A 71 16.15 40.91 38.13
N ALA A 72 16.27 42.23 37.93
CA ALA A 72 15.78 42.90 36.73
C ALA A 72 16.51 42.42 35.46
N LEU A 73 17.84 42.28 35.54
CA LEU A 73 18.66 41.77 34.44
C LEU A 73 18.33 40.30 34.11
N ASN A 74 18.25 39.43 35.12
CA ASN A 74 17.86 38.02 34.91
C ASN A 74 16.45 37.90 34.30
N THR A 75 15.50 38.72 34.76
CA THR A 75 14.14 38.74 34.21
C THR A 75 14.12 39.22 32.76
N GLY A 76 14.85 40.30 32.44
CA GLY A 76 15.00 40.79 31.07
C GLY A 76 15.63 39.76 30.15
N GLN A 77 16.65 39.04 30.61
CA GLN A 77 17.29 37.96 29.89
C GLN A 77 16.33 36.81 29.58
N LEU A 78 15.53 36.37 30.55
CA LEU A 78 14.53 35.33 30.35
C LEU A 78 13.47 35.74 29.31
N LEU A 79 13.03 37.00 29.33
CA LEU A 79 12.08 37.54 28.34
C LEU A 79 12.67 37.54 26.92
N ILE A 80 13.93 37.93 26.77
CA ILE A 80 14.63 37.91 25.47
C ILE A 80 14.75 36.48 24.95
N VAL A 81 15.17 35.53 25.80
CA VAL A 81 15.26 34.11 25.42
C VAL A 81 13.87 33.57 25.04
N GLY A 82 12.83 33.89 25.80
CA GLY A 82 11.46 33.50 25.49
C GLY A 82 10.96 34.05 24.14
N LEU A 83 11.25 35.32 23.83
CA LEU A 83 10.88 35.94 22.56
C LEU A 83 11.63 35.34 21.37
N LEU A 84 12.93 35.08 21.53
CA LEU A 84 13.76 34.42 20.53
C LEU A 84 13.29 32.99 20.27
N MET A 85 12.98 32.23 21.33
CA MET A 85 12.46 30.87 21.22
C MET A 85 11.08 30.86 20.55
N TRP A 86 10.19 31.80 20.92
CA TRP A 86 8.90 31.98 20.27
C TRP A 86 9.03 32.30 18.77
N GLY A 87 9.96 33.18 18.40
CA GLY A 87 10.29 33.49 17.01
C GLY A 87 10.82 32.28 16.25
N ALA A 88 11.75 31.53 16.86
CA ALA A 88 12.33 30.32 16.30
C ALA A 88 11.27 29.25 16.04
N VAL A 89 10.39 28.99 17.00
CA VAL A 89 9.28 28.04 16.86
C VAL A 89 8.32 28.48 15.76
N ARG A 90 7.95 29.77 15.69
CA ARG A 90 7.08 30.28 14.63
C ARG A 90 7.67 30.12 13.24
N VAL A 91 8.96 30.37 13.08
CA VAL A 91 9.66 30.21 11.79
C VAL A 91 9.79 28.73 11.44
N SER A 92 10.15 27.88 12.40
CA SER A 92 10.31 26.44 12.20
C SER A 92 9.01 25.72 11.84
N LEU A 93 7.85 26.20 12.34
CA LEU A 93 6.53 25.64 12.05
C LEU A 93 5.83 26.24 10.81
N ARG A 94 6.36 27.32 10.20
CA ARG A 94 5.79 27.91 8.96
C ARG A 94 5.69 26.90 7.80
N PRO A 95 6.71 26.09 7.50
CA PRO A 95 6.67 25.12 6.40
C PRO A 95 5.52 24.12 6.55
N LEU A 96 5.22 23.67 7.76
CA LEU A 96 4.12 22.73 8.04
C LEU A 96 2.75 23.33 7.73
N ARG A 97 2.55 24.63 7.97
CA ARG A 97 1.30 25.32 7.63
C ARG A 97 1.11 25.46 6.13
N SER A 98 2.20 25.75 5.39
CA SER A 98 2.17 25.76 3.92
C SER A 98 1.83 24.38 3.38
N LEU A 99 2.51 23.34 3.87
CA LEU A 99 2.28 21.95 3.47
C LEU A 99 0.83 21.52 3.73
N SER A 100 0.28 21.87 4.89
CA SER A 100 -1.12 21.60 5.23
C SER A 100 -2.09 22.32 4.30
N SER A 101 -1.82 23.59 3.93
CA SER A 101 -2.65 24.31 2.97
C SER A 101 -2.54 23.78 1.55
N ASP A 102 -1.36 23.31 1.14
CA ASP A 102 -1.12 22.71 -0.17
C ASP A 102 -1.87 21.37 -0.27
N ILE A 103 -1.86 20.57 0.79
CA ILE A 103 -2.65 19.34 0.88
C ILE A 103 -4.16 19.64 0.85
N ALA A 104 -4.63 20.63 1.62
CA ALA A 104 -6.06 20.97 1.70
C ALA A 104 -6.64 21.57 0.41
N ARG A 105 -5.79 22.15 -0.45
CA ARG A 105 -6.20 22.74 -1.73
C ARG A 105 -6.05 21.78 -2.91
N ARG A 106 -5.49 20.59 -2.70
CA ARG A 106 -5.35 19.59 -3.77
C ARG A 106 -6.70 19.13 -4.26
N LYS A 107 -6.84 19.07 -5.58
CA LYS A 107 -7.99 18.46 -6.22
C LYS A 107 -7.93 16.95 -6.07
N VAL A 108 -9.08 16.30 -6.14
CA VAL A 108 -9.16 14.84 -6.22
C VAL A 108 -8.29 14.39 -7.42
N PHE A 109 -7.37 13.45 -7.17
CA PHE A 109 -6.42 12.88 -8.16
C PHE A 109 -5.20 13.75 -8.56
N ASP A 110 -4.83 14.76 -7.76
CA ASP A 110 -3.56 15.48 -7.96
C ASP A 110 -2.37 14.75 -7.31
N ALA A 111 -1.64 13.98 -8.13
CA ALA A 111 -0.46 13.20 -7.74
C ALA A 111 0.87 13.98 -7.76
N THR A 112 0.84 15.31 -7.96
CA THR A 112 2.06 16.12 -8.02
C THR A 112 2.86 15.96 -6.73
N PRO A 113 4.17 15.63 -6.77
CA PRO A 113 4.96 15.45 -5.56
C PRO A 113 5.08 16.77 -4.78
N LEU A 114 5.05 16.69 -3.45
CA LEU A 114 5.38 17.83 -2.60
C LEU A 114 6.88 18.12 -2.68
N PRO A 115 7.29 19.41 -2.74
CA PRO A 115 8.69 19.80 -2.83
C PRO A 115 9.46 19.41 -1.56
N VAL A 116 10.73 19.00 -1.73
CA VAL A 116 11.57 18.43 -0.66
C VAL A 116 12.76 19.34 -0.32
N GLU A 117 13.02 20.36 -1.16
CA GLU A 117 14.24 21.18 -1.15
C GLU A 117 14.26 22.25 -0.04
N GLN A 118 13.11 22.63 0.54
CA GLN A 118 13.01 23.76 1.49
C GLN A 118 12.41 23.39 2.85
N VAL A 119 12.50 22.12 3.24
CA VAL A 119 11.81 21.59 4.43
C VAL A 119 12.85 21.13 5.46
N PRO A 120 12.64 21.39 6.77
CA PRO A 120 13.53 20.89 7.82
C PRO A 120 13.76 19.38 7.72
N ASP A 121 14.95 18.93 8.10
CA ASP A 121 15.36 17.52 7.95
C ASP A 121 14.47 16.57 8.77
N GLU A 122 13.83 17.05 9.83
CA GLU A 122 12.89 16.30 10.65
C GLU A 122 11.56 16.01 9.93
N VAL A 123 11.16 16.87 8.99
CA VAL A 123 9.90 16.75 8.24
C VAL A 123 10.09 16.02 6.91
N ARG A 124 11.34 16.00 6.41
CA ARG A 124 11.72 15.34 5.16
C ARG A 124 11.23 13.87 5.07
N PRO A 125 11.39 12.99 6.09
CA PRO A 125 10.92 11.60 6.01
C PRO A 125 9.41 11.47 5.83
N LEU A 126 8.64 12.38 6.44
CA LEU A 126 7.17 12.41 6.31
C LEU A 126 6.75 12.78 4.89
N ILE A 127 7.39 13.78 4.28
CA ILE A 127 7.11 14.20 2.90
C ILE A 127 7.47 13.09 1.91
N VAL A 128 8.62 12.44 2.10
CA VAL A 128 9.02 11.30 1.26
C VAL A 128 7.99 10.17 1.36
N SER A 129 7.56 9.83 2.58
CA SER A 129 6.54 8.79 2.81
C SER A 129 5.19 9.15 2.18
N PHE A 130 4.79 10.42 2.28
CA PHE A 130 3.56 10.94 1.68
C PHE A 130 3.62 10.92 0.15
N ASN A 131 4.71 11.38 -0.46
CA ASN A 131 4.92 11.31 -1.90
C ASN A 131 4.89 9.85 -2.39
N ALA A 132 5.48 8.91 -1.65
CA ALA A 132 5.40 7.48 -1.97
C ALA A 132 3.98 6.91 -1.86
N LEU A 133 3.15 7.42 -0.93
CA LEU A 133 1.73 7.07 -0.85
C LEU A 133 0.96 7.65 -2.05
N LEU A 134 1.20 8.92 -2.41
CA LEU A 134 0.56 9.54 -3.59
C LEU A 134 0.84 8.74 -4.87
N VAL A 135 2.09 8.33 -5.09
CA VAL A 135 2.46 7.50 -6.25
C VAL A 135 1.73 6.15 -6.24
N ARG A 136 1.58 5.51 -5.07
CA ARG A 136 0.84 4.25 -4.95
C ARG A 136 -0.65 4.42 -5.26
N VAL A 137 -1.26 5.48 -4.74
CA VAL A 137 -2.67 5.79 -4.99
C VAL A 137 -2.91 6.13 -6.46
N ASP A 138 -2.05 6.96 -7.07
CA ASP A 138 -2.16 7.32 -8.49
C ASP A 138 -2.06 6.08 -9.40
N LYS A 139 -1.08 5.21 -9.15
CA LYS A 139 -0.96 3.93 -9.87
C LYS A 139 -2.20 3.06 -9.71
N ALA A 140 -2.75 2.95 -8.51
CA ALA A 140 -3.97 2.18 -8.26
C ALA A 140 -5.17 2.75 -9.02
N VAL A 141 -5.36 4.07 -8.99
CA VAL A 141 -6.46 4.76 -9.70
C VAL A 141 -6.31 4.63 -11.23
N GLN A 142 -5.09 4.76 -11.76
CA GLN A 142 -4.85 4.57 -13.19
C GLN A 142 -5.12 3.13 -13.62
N GLY A 143 -4.70 2.15 -12.81
CA GLY A 143 -5.00 0.74 -13.03
C GLY A 143 -6.50 0.45 -13.05
N GLU A 144 -7.25 1.05 -12.13
CA GLU A 144 -8.71 0.92 -12.06
C GLU A 144 -9.40 1.52 -13.31
N ARG A 145 -8.98 2.71 -13.74
CA ARG A 145 -9.53 3.32 -14.97
C ARG A 145 -9.25 2.49 -16.20
N GLN A 146 -8.02 1.98 -16.31
CA GLN A 146 -7.64 1.10 -17.42
C GLN A 146 -8.47 -0.19 -17.40
N PHE A 147 -8.65 -0.79 -16.23
CA PHE A 147 -9.52 -1.96 -16.06
C PHE A 147 -10.96 -1.70 -16.51
N ILE A 148 -11.58 -0.59 -16.08
CA ILE A 148 -12.95 -0.23 -16.50
C ILE A 148 -13.02 -0.05 -18.02
N ALA A 149 -12.01 0.60 -18.62
CA ALA A 149 -11.96 0.81 -20.06
C ALA A 149 -11.85 -0.52 -20.83
N ASP A 150 -10.95 -1.39 -20.39
CA ASP A 150 -10.72 -2.70 -21.00
C ASP A 150 -11.94 -3.62 -20.83
N ALA A 151 -12.55 -3.63 -19.64
CA ALA A 151 -13.79 -4.35 -19.37
C ALA A 151 -14.93 -3.88 -20.30
N ALA A 152 -15.08 -2.57 -20.48
CA ALA A 152 -16.07 -2.02 -21.39
C ALA A 152 -15.82 -2.43 -22.86
N HIS A 153 -14.56 -2.45 -23.29
CA HIS A 153 -14.18 -2.92 -24.63
C HIS A 153 -14.45 -4.41 -24.82
N GLU A 154 -14.04 -5.25 -23.88
CA GLU A 154 -14.23 -6.69 -23.91
C GLU A 154 -15.72 -7.09 -23.83
N LEU A 155 -16.57 -6.30 -23.16
CA LEU A 155 -18.02 -6.51 -23.15
C LEU A 155 -18.71 -6.03 -24.45
N ARG A 156 -18.24 -4.95 -25.07
CA ARG A 156 -18.85 -4.41 -26.30
C ARG A 156 -18.79 -5.41 -27.47
N THR A 157 -17.69 -6.15 -27.58
CA THR A 157 -17.47 -7.13 -28.65
C THR A 157 -18.52 -8.26 -28.67
N PRO A 158 -18.73 -9.03 -27.60
CA PRO A 158 -19.73 -10.09 -27.59
C PRO A 158 -21.17 -9.54 -27.62
N LEU A 159 -21.43 -8.36 -27.06
CA LEU A 159 -22.74 -7.69 -27.21
C LEU A 159 -23.06 -7.37 -28.67
N SER A 160 -22.07 -6.90 -29.43
CA SER A 160 -22.22 -6.63 -30.87
C SER A 160 -22.47 -7.91 -31.66
N ALA A 161 -21.78 -9.00 -31.30
CA ALA A 161 -21.99 -10.32 -31.89
C ALA A 161 -23.38 -10.90 -31.57
N LEU A 162 -23.86 -10.77 -30.33
CA LEU A 162 -25.22 -11.17 -29.95
C LEU A 162 -26.26 -10.44 -30.80
N HIS A 163 -26.11 -9.13 -30.97
CA HIS A 163 -27.02 -8.34 -31.79
C HIS A 163 -26.99 -8.79 -33.26
N ALA A 164 -25.80 -9.01 -33.82
CA ALA A 164 -25.65 -9.50 -35.20
C ALA A 164 -26.30 -10.88 -35.41
N TYR A 165 -26.07 -11.85 -34.51
CA TYR A 165 -26.69 -13.17 -34.63
C TYR A 165 -28.21 -13.14 -34.39
N ALA A 166 -28.71 -12.24 -33.54
CA ALA A 166 -30.14 -12.02 -33.39
C ALA A 166 -30.78 -11.48 -34.69
N GLU A 167 -30.10 -10.55 -35.37
CA GLU A 167 -30.52 -10.04 -36.68
C GLU A 167 -30.52 -11.12 -37.75
N VAL A 168 -29.48 -11.96 -37.80
CA VAL A 168 -29.42 -13.12 -38.71
C VAL A 168 -30.56 -14.11 -38.42
N ALA A 169 -30.83 -14.42 -37.15
CA ALA A 169 -31.93 -15.31 -36.77
C ALA A 169 -33.30 -14.71 -37.13
N ARG A 170 -33.46 -13.38 -37.04
CA ARG A 170 -34.68 -12.67 -37.42
C ARG A 170 -34.89 -12.65 -38.94
N GLY A 171 -33.81 -12.54 -39.72
CA GLY A 171 -33.83 -12.53 -41.18
C GLY A 171 -33.79 -13.90 -41.85
N ALA A 172 -33.67 -14.98 -41.08
CA ALA A 172 -33.56 -16.35 -41.59
C ALA A 172 -34.81 -16.77 -42.38
N ARG A 173 -34.60 -17.41 -43.54
CA ARG A 173 -35.69 -17.84 -44.43
C ARG A 173 -36.06 -19.31 -44.24
N THR A 174 -35.20 -20.07 -43.57
CA THR A 174 -35.36 -21.49 -43.29
C THR A 174 -35.21 -21.76 -41.80
N LEU A 175 -35.80 -22.88 -41.33
CA LEU A 175 -35.65 -23.31 -39.94
C LEU A 175 -34.18 -23.62 -39.61
N GLU A 176 -33.44 -24.25 -40.53
CA GLU A 176 -32.04 -24.63 -40.34
C GLU A 176 -31.08 -23.45 -40.24
N GLU A 177 -31.34 -22.35 -40.97
CA GLU A 177 -30.58 -21.10 -40.80
C GLU A 177 -30.87 -20.44 -39.46
N LYS A 178 -32.14 -20.44 -39.04
CA LYS A 178 -32.56 -19.88 -37.75
C LYS A 178 -31.94 -20.66 -36.59
N ASP A 179 -31.97 -21.98 -36.63
CA ASP A 179 -31.41 -22.84 -35.58
C ASP A 179 -29.89 -22.68 -35.47
N ARG A 180 -29.18 -22.57 -36.61
CA ARG A 180 -27.74 -22.27 -36.62
C ARG A 180 -27.43 -20.90 -36.01
N ALA A 181 -28.21 -19.87 -36.34
CA ALA A 181 -28.02 -18.53 -35.78
C ALA A 181 -28.31 -18.49 -34.27
N LEU A 182 -29.36 -19.19 -33.81
CA LEU A 182 -29.69 -19.33 -32.39
C LEU A 182 -28.61 -20.10 -31.61
N ALA A 183 -28.05 -21.16 -32.19
CA ALA A 183 -26.94 -21.90 -31.57
C ALA A 183 -25.71 -21.00 -31.37
N ARG A 184 -25.35 -20.19 -32.37
CA ARG A 184 -24.27 -19.20 -32.26
C ARG A 184 -24.58 -18.11 -31.23
N LEU A 185 -25.81 -17.62 -31.19
CA LEU A 185 -26.25 -16.64 -30.20
C LEU A 185 -26.10 -17.19 -28.78
N LEU A 186 -26.55 -18.42 -28.52
CA LEU A 186 -26.39 -19.09 -27.23
C LEU A 186 -24.91 -19.29 -26.85
N GLU A 187 -24.06 -19.65 -27.81
CA GLU A 187 -22.61 -19.77 -27.61
C GLU A 187 -21.99 -18.43 -27.15
N VAL A 188 -22.32 -17.34 -27.84
CA VAL A 188 -21.84 -15.99 -27.49
C VAL A 188 -22.42 -15.54 -26.14
N ALA A 189 -23.68 -15.83 -25.84
CA ALA A 189 -24.32 -15.46 -24.58
C ALA A 189 -23.64 -16.14 -23.38
N ARG A 190 -23.37 -17.45 -23.48
CA ARG A 190 -22.62 -18.19 -22.45
C ARG A 190 -21.23 -17.59 -22.24
N ARG A 191 -20.56 -17.18 -23.32
CA ARG A 191 -19.25 -16.52 -23.24
C ARG A 191 -19.33 -15.15 -22.56
N SER A 192 -20.35 -14.35 -22.87
CA SER A 192 -20.58 -13.05 -22.22
C SER A 192 -20.79 -13.20 -20.72
N ASN A 193 -21.59 -14.19 -20.29
CA ASN A 193 -21.81 -14.45 -18.87
C ASN A 193 -20.51 -14.81 -18.16
N ARG A 194 -19.70 -15.71 -18.74
CA ARG A 194 -18.38 -16.06 -18.16
C ARG A 194 -17.47 -14.84 -18.03
N LEU A 195 -17.44 -13.96 -19.03
CA LEU A 195 -16.66 -12.71 -18.95
C LEU A 195 -17.17 -11.78 -17.85
N ALA A 196 -18.49 -11.62 -17.71
CA ALA A 196 -19.09 -10.79 -16.68
C ALA A 196 -18.81 -11.35 -15.27
N GLU A 197 -18.91 -12.67 -15.09
CA GLU A 197 -18.54 -13.37 -13.85
C GLU A 197 -17.06 -13.13 -13.51
N GLN A 198 -16.16 -13.27 -14.48
CA GLN A 198 -14.73 -12.98 -14.28
C GLN A 198 -14.46 -11.53 -13.88
N LEU A 199 -15.18 -10.56 -14.46
CA LEU A 199 -15.06 -9.15 -14.09
C LEU A 199 -15.58 -8.87 -12.68
N LEU A 200 -16.69 -9.50 -12.28
CA LEU A 200 -17.27 -9.38 -10.95
C LEU A 200 -16.37 -10.03 -9.88
N ASP A 201 -15.82 -11.20 -10.18
CA ASP A 201 -14.85 -11.88 -9.32
C ASP A 201 -13.61 -11.00 -9.13
N HIS A 202 -13.13 -10.37 -10.21
CA HIS A 202 -12.01 -9.44 -10.17
C HIS A 202 -12.30 -8.21 -9.29
N ALA A 203 -13.48 -7.60 -9.43
CA ALA A 203 -13.90 -6.47 -8.61
C ALA A 203 -14.09 -6.83 -7.12
N ARG A 204 -14.53 -8.07 -6.82
CA ARG A 204 -14.65 -8.57 -5.44
C ARG A 204 -13.28 -8.72 -4.77
N LEU A 205 -12.27 -9.17 -5.51
CA LEU A 205 -10.91 -9.29 -4.97
C LEU A 205 -10.27 -7.94 -4.68
N ASP A 206 -10.48 -6.95 -5.55
CA ASP A 206 -9.99 -5.59 -5.31
C ASP A 206 -10.67 -4.94 -4.08
N ALA A 207 -11.85 -5.43 -3.67
CA ALA A 207 -12.52 -5.02 -2.42
C ALA A 207 -12.00 -5.72 -1.15
N GLY A 208 -11.13 -6.73 -1.26
CA GLY A 208 -10.50 -7.46 -0.15
C GLY A 208 -11.20 -8.76 0.26
N LEU A 209 -10.64 -9.46 1.26
CA LEU A 209 -11.20 -10.72 1.79
C LEU A 209 -12.57 -10.49 2.43
N ASN A 210 -13.50 -11.41 2.19
CA ASN A 210 -14.74 -11.48 2.96
C ASN A 210 -14.45 -12.20 4.29
N PRO A 211 -14.50 -11.52 5.45
CA PRO A 211 -14.17 -12.16 6.74
C PRO A 211 -15.10 -13.33 7.08
N ALA A 212 -16.31 -13.36 6.53
CA ALA A 212 -17.27 -14.45 6.74
C ALA A 212 -16.96 -15.71 5.92
N GLY A 213 -16.18 -15.58 4.84
CA GLY A 213 -15.77 -16.70 3.97
C GLY A 213 -14.42 -17.30 4.33
N TYR A 214 -13.65 -16.64 5.20
CA TYR A 214 -12.32 -17.07 5.63
C TYR A 214 -12.43 -18.18 6.68
N GLY A 215 -11.91 -19.37 6.38
CA GLY A 215 -11.96 -20.51 7.28
C GLY A 215 -11.08 -21.65 6.80
N ARG A 216 -11.10 -22.77 7.53
CA ARG A 216 -10.30 -23.94 7.19
C ARG A 216 -10.99 -24.78 6.12
N VAL A 217 -10.46 -24.75 4.91
CA VAL A 217 -11.05 -25.37 3.72
C VAL A 217 -10.28 -26.62 3.31
N GLU A 218 -11.00 -27.70 2.98
CA GLU A 218 -10.45 -28.91 2.37
C GLU A 218 -10.27 -28.72 0.85
N ILE A 219 -9.02 -28.52 0.42
CA ILE A 219 -8.68 -28.17 -0.96
C ILE A 219 -8.95 -29.33 -1.92
N ASP A 220 -8.80 -30.58 -1.48
CA ASP A 220 -9.09 -31.74 -2.33
C ASP A 220 -10.58 -31.86 -2.65
N ALA A 221 -11.45 -31.55 -1.69
CA ALA A 221 -12.89 -31.54 -1.88
C ALA A 221 -13.32 -30.42 -2.82
N LEU A 222 -12.75 -29.22 -2.65
CA LEU A 222 -12.96 -28.08 -3.53
C LEU A 222 -12.50 -28.38 -4.98
N ALA A 223 -11.28 -28.91 -5.14
CA ALA A 223 -10.75 -29.28 -6.45
C ALA A 223 -11.62 -30.34 -7.15
N ARG A 224 -12.11 -31.33 -6.40
CA ARG A 224 -13.04 -32.35 -6.91
C ARG A 224 -14.35 -31.74 -7.39
N HIS A 225 -14.89 -30.78 -6.65
CA HIS A 225 -16.11 -30.06 -7.03
C HIS A 225 -15.90 -29.29 -8.34
N VAL A 226 -14.83 -28.49 -8.43
CA VAL A 226 -14.50 -27.71 -9.62
C VAL A 226 -14.28 -28.60 -10.85
N LEU A 227 -13.55 -29.71 -10.72
CA LEU A 227 -13.37 -30.65 -11.82
C LEU A 227 -14.70 -31.26 -12.30
N GLY A 228 -15.66 -31.44 -11.39
CA GLY A 228 -17.02 -31.87 -11.74
C GLY A 228 -17.75 -30.88 -12.64
N GLU A 229 -17.61 -29.58 -12.39
CA GLU A 229 -18.22 -28.52 -13.22
C GLU A 229 -17.68 -28.50 -14.65
N PHE A 230 -16.38 -28.77 -14.83
CA PHE A 230 -15.72 -28.78 -16.13
C PHE A 230 -15.83 -30.12 -16.88
N SER A 231 -16.41 -31.15 -16.27
CA SER A 231 -16.47 -32.51 -16.85
C SER A 231 -17.08 -32.55 -18.25
N VAL A 232 -18.16 -31.79 -18.49
CA VAL A 232 -18.84 -31.73 -19.79
C VAL A 232 -17.98 -31.00 -20.83
N GLU A 233 -17.34 -29.89 -20.46
CA GLU A 233 -16.47 -29.12 -21.36
C GLU A 233 -15.20 -29.90 -21.73
N ALA A 234 -14.58 -30.55 -20.75
CA ALA A 234 -13.41 -31.39 -20.96
C ALA A 234 -13.74 -32.57 -21.87
N ALA A 235 -14.87 -33.26 -21.62
CA ALA A 235 -15.34 -34.35 -22.47
C ALA A 235 -15.60 -33.92 -23.92
N ALA A 236 -16.15 -32.72 -24.13
CA ALA A 236 -16.37 -32.18 -25.48
C ALA A 236 -15.07 -31.96 -26.27
N LYS A 237 -13.92 -31.79 -25.59
CA LYS A 237 -12.58 -31.66 -26.17
C LYS A 237 -11.72 -32.94 -26.08
N GLY A 238 -12.29 -34.03 -25.54
CA GLY A 238 -11.56 -35.27 -25.25
C GLY A 238 -10.50 -35.14 -24.15
N VAL A 239 -10.51 -34.06 -23.36
CA VAL A 239 -9.52 -33.83 -22.30
C VAL A 239 -9.83 -34.68 -21.07
N GLU A 240 -8.85 -35.42 -20.58
CA GLU A 240 -8.96 -36.19 -19.34
C GLU A 240 -8.65 -35.29 -18.13
N LEU A 241 -9.57 -35.23 -17.16
CA LEU A 241 -9.37 -34.51 -15.90
C LEU A 241 -8.90 -35.45 -14.80
N ARG A 242 -7.76 -35.15 -14.18
CA ARG A 242 -7.18 -35.93 -13.09
C ARG A 242 -7.08 -35.10 -11.81
N LEU A 243 -7.38 -35.71 -10.68
CA LEU A 243 -7.08 -35.19 -9.36
C LEU A 243 -6.08 -36.12 -8.68
N ARG A 244 -4.92 -35.58 -8.29
CA ARG A 244 -3.89 -36.32 -7.55
C ARG A 244 -3.52 -35.57 -6.28
N GLY A 245 -3.14 -36.27 -5.22
CA GLY A 245 -2.70 -35.61 -3.99
C GLY A 245 -3.31 -36.18 -2.73
N ALA A 246 -2.94 -35.56 -1.61
CA ALA A 246 -3.43 -35.90 -0.29
C ALA A 246 -4.46 -34.86 0.17
N GLN A 247 -5.29 -35.23 1.14
CA GLN A 247 -6.13 -34.25 1.84
C GLN A 247 -5.25 -33.14 2.40
N CYS A 248 -5.54 -31.90 2.02
CA CYS A 248 -4.87 -30.74 2.58
C CYS A 248 -5.89 -29.66 2.94
N ARG A 249 -5.64 -29.03 4.07
CA ARG A 249 -6.44 -27.97 4.64
C ARG A 249 -5.67 -26.67 4.60
N VAL A 250 -6.36 -25.59 4.24
CA VAL A 250 -5.79 -24.24 4.17
C VAL A 250 -6.75 -23.28 4.87
N GLU A 251 -6.22 -22.36 5.66
CA GLU A 251 -6.98 -21.19 6.10
C GLU A 251 -7.10 -20.20 4.95
N CYS A 252 -8.27 -20.14 4.33
CA CYS A 252 -8.51 -19.32 3.16
C CYS A 252 -9.98 -18.95 3.00
N ASP A 253 -10.23 -18.01 2.09
CA ASP A 253 -11.57 -17.71 1.60
C ASP A 253 -11.98 -18.78 0.57
N LEU A 254 -13.00 -19.57 0.91
CA LEU A 254 -13.50 -20.67 0.07
C LEU A 254 -13.87 -20.21 -1.34
N ASP A 255 -14.57 -19.08 -1.46
CA ASP A 255 -15.03 -18.56 -2.74
C ASP A 255 -13.83 -18.12 -3.58
N ALA A 256 -12.87 -17.43 -2.97
CA ALA A 256 -11.66 -16.97 -3.63
C ALA A 256 -10.83 -18.15 -4.17
N ILE A 257 -10.61 -19.21 -3.37
CA ILE A 257 -9.85 -20.38 -3.85
C ILE A 257 -10.65 -21.16 -4.91
N GLY A 258 -11.97 -21.19 -4.81
CA GLY A 258 -12.83 -21.75 -5.85
C GLY A 258 -12.66 -21.02 -7.18
N ILE A 259 -12.64 -19.69 -7.16
CA ILE A 259 -12.37 -18.84 -8.33
C ILE A 259 -10.97 -19.12 -8.90
N LEU A 260 -9.94 -19.14 -8.04
CA LEU A 260 -8.56 -19.44 -8.44
C LEU A 260 -8.48 -20.78 -9.16
N THR A 261 -9.07 -21.82 -8.58
CA THR A 261 -9.04 -23.18 -9.13
C THR A 261 -9.78 -23.25 -10.46
N ARG A 262 -10.97 -22.64 -10.56
CA ARG A 262 -11.75 -22.57 -11.81
C ARG A 262 -10.96 -21.88 -12.93
N ASN A 263 -10.27 -20.77 -12.63
CA ASN A 263 -9.48 -20.05 -13.63
C ASN A 263 -8.26 -20.84 -14.10
N LEU A 264 -7.59 -21.56 -13.20
CA LEU A 264 -6.49 -22.44 -13.58
C LEU A 264 -6.94 -23.61 -14.45
N VAL A 265 -8.04 -24.28 -14.08
CA VAL A 265 -8.60 -25.42 -14.83
C VAL A 265 -9.15 -24.98 -16.20
N ASP A 266 -9.89 -23.87 -16.27
CA ASP A 266 -10.37 -23.30 -17.54
C ASP A 266 -9.19 -22.97 -18.47
N ASN A 267 -8.12 -22.37 -17.93
CA ASN A 267 -6.91 -22.07 -18.70
C ASN A 267 -6.25 -23.34 -19.22
N ALA A 268 -6.10 -24.37 -18.38
CA ALA A 268 -5.51 -25.65 -18.73
C ALA A 268 -6.32 -26.39 -19.83
N ILE A 269 -7.67 -26.40 -19.75
CA ILE A 269 -8.55 -27.02 -20.77
C ILE A 269 -8.52 -26.24 -22.09
N ARG A 270 -8.30 -24.92 -22.04
CA ARG A 270 -8.28 -24.07 -23.25
C ARG A 270 -6.95 -24.13 -24.00
N HIS A 271 -5.84 -24.19 -23.27
CA HIS A 271 -4.49 -24.12 -23.84
C HIS A 271 -3.79 -25.48 -23.90
N GLY A 272 -4.33 -26.49 -23.20
CA GLY A 272 -3.89 -27.87 -23.31
C GLY A 272 -4.14 -28.47 -24.69
N ARG A 273 -3.57 -29.66 -24.93
CA ARG A 273 -3.69 -30.37 -26.20
C ARG A 273 -5.09 -30.98 -26.36
N GLU A 274 -5.60 -31.06 -27.59
CA GLU A 274 -6.81 -31.85 -27.87
C GLU A 274 -6.58 -33.33 -27.54
N ASN A 275 -7.56 -33.98 -26.91
CA ASN A 275 -7.42 -35.33 -26.35
C ASN A 275 -6.25 -35.46 -25.34
N GLY A 276 -5.87 -34.35 -24.71
CA GLY A 276 -4.81 -34.26 -23.73
C GLY A 276 -5.29 -34.54 -22.30
N VAL A 277 -4.48 -34.11 -21.34
CA VAL A 277 -4.74 -34.32 -19.90
C VAL A 277 -4.59 -32.99 -19.17
N VAL A 278 -5.44 -32.76 -18.19
CA VAL A 278 -5.30 -31.70 -17.20
C VAL A 278 -5.30 -32.34 -15.82
N GLU A 279 -4.26 -32.07 -15.04
CA GLU A 279 -4.07 -32.63 -13.70
C GLU A 279 -4.06 -31.54 -12.65
N VAL A 280 -4.94 -31.70 -11.65
CA VAL A 280 -4.96 -30.88 -10.44
C VAL A 280 -4.28 -31.67 -9.32
N ARG A 281 -3.31 -31.04 -8.67
CA ARG A 281 -2.58 -31.58 -7.53
C ARG A 281 -2.78 -30.74 -6.28
N CYS A 282 -2.99 -31.40 -5.15
CA CYS A 282 -3.02 -30.72 -3.86
C CYS A 282 -2.29 -31.54 -2.80
N GLY A 283 -1.76 -30.88 -1.79
CA GLY A 283 -1.04 -31.54 -0.72
C GLY A 283 -0.23 -30.56 0.10
N TYR A 284 0.79 -31.09 0.77
CA TYR A 284 1.74 -30.34 1.57
C TYR A 284 3.14 -30.48 0.99
N ASP A 285 3.89 -29.38 1.01
CA ASP A 285 5.28 -29.28 0.57
C ASP A 285 6.14 -28.84 1.76
N CYS A 286 7.12 -29.65 2.14
CA CYS A 286 8.01 -29.37 3.26
C CYS A 286 9.14 -28.46 2.78
N ARG A 287 9.14 -27.19 3.19
CA ARG A 287 10.15 -26.21 2.78
C ARG A 287 10.71 -25.46 3.98
N GLY A 288 12.04 -25.50 4.14
CA GLY A 288 12.69 -24.94 5.32
C GLY A 288 12.20 -25.64 6.59
N LEU A 289 11.69 -24.86 7.55
CA LEU A 289 11.12 -25.35 8.81
C LEU A 289 9.58 -25.45 8.79
N GLY A 290 8.92 -25.21 7.64
CA GLY A 290 7.46 -25.15 7.54
C GLY A 290 6.87 -26.20 6.62
N ILE A 291 5.64 -26.60 6.92
CA ILE A 291 4.80 -27.45 6.07
C ILE A 291 3.81 -26.54 5.35
N HIS A 292 3.99 -26.39 4.03
CA HIS A 292 3.22 -25.46 3.22
C HIS A 292 2.17 -26.21 2.39
N PRO A 293 0.87 -25.94 2.58
CA PRO A 293 -0.13 -26.50 1.69
C PRO A 293 -0.02 -25.87 0.30
N PHE A 294 -0.37 -26.63 -0.74
CA PHE A 294 -0.39 -26.15 -2.11
C PHE A 294 -1.58 -26.68 -2.91
N ILE A 295 -1.95 -25.93 -3.93
CA ILE A 295 -2.74 -26.38 -5.08
C ILE A 295 -1.94 -26.14 -6.36
N GLU A 296 -1.97 -27.09 -7.28
CA GLU A 296 -1.22 -27.08 -8.52
C GLU A 296 -2.14 -27.52 -9.66
N VAL A 297 -2.06 -26.85 -10.80
CA VAL A 297 -2.74 -27.26 -12.02
C VAL A 297 -1.71 -27.34 -13.14
N GLY A 298 -1.67 -28.47 -13.84
CA GLY A 298 -0.79 -28.72 -14.98
C GLY A 298 -1.56 -29.23 -16.20
N ASP A 299 -1.13 -28.81 -17.38
CA ASP A 299 -1.59 -29.29 -18.68
C ASP A 299 -0.48 -29.97 -19.49
N ASP A 300 -0.84 -30.60 -20.61
CA ASP A 300 0.07 -31.19 -21.60
C ASP A 300 0.16 -30.38 -22.92
N GLY A 301 -0.12 -29.07 -22.84
CA GLY A 301 -0.13 -28.16 -23.98
C GLY A 301 1.26 -27.75 -24.49
N PRO A 302 1.35 -26.68 -25.32
CA PRO A 302 2.63 -26.16 -25.84
C PRO A 302 3.48 -25.49 -24.74
N GLY A 303 2.91 -25.20 -23.59
CA GLY A 303 3.59 -24.54 -22.47
C GLY A 303 3.75 -23.02 -22.65
N VAL A 304 4.40 -22.39 -21.67
CA VAL A 304 4.73 -20.96 -21.68
C VAL A 304 6.26 -20.80 -21.65
N PRO A 305 6.84 -20.06 -22.61
CA PRO A 305 8.28 -19.78 -22.63
C PRO A 305 8.74 -19.13 -21.31
N PRO A 306 9.92 -19.47 -20.77
CA PRO A 306 10.39 -18.94 -19.49
C PRO A 306 10.34 -17.42 -19.37
N GLU A 307 10.69 -16.70 -20.43
CA GLU A 307 10.69 -15.24 -20.53
C GLU A 307 9.28 -14.61 -20.46
N GLU A 308 8.24 -15.38 -20.77
CA GLU A 308 6.84 -14.93 -20.78
C GLU A 308 6.09 -15.26 -19.48
N ARG A 309 6.67 -16.09 -18.61
CA ARG A 309 5.97 -16.64 -17.42
C ARG A 309 5.55 -15.58 -16.41
N ASP A 310 6.27 -14.46 -16.31
CA ASP A 310 5.86 -13.34 -15.45
C ASP A 310 4.81 -12.46 -16.15
N ALA A 311 4.86 -12.38 -17.48
CA ALA A 311 3.95 -11.55 -18.25
C ALA A 311 2.53 -12.15 -18.34
N VAL A 312 2.38 -13.47 -18.31
CA VAL A 312 1.06 -14.15 -18.37
C VAL A 312 0.14 -13.84 -17.18
N PHE A 313 0.69 -13.35 -16.07
CA PHE A 313 -0.11 -12.89 -14.93
C PHE A 313 -0.55 -11.42 -15.05
N LYS A 314 -0.11 -10.70 -16.08
CA LYS A 314 -0.60 -9.34 -16.34
C LYS A 314 -2.00 -9.40 -16.96
N ARG A 315 -2.88 -8.49 -16.53
CA ARG A 315 -4.24 -8.36 -17.08
C ARG A 315 -4.17 -8.16 -18.60
N PHE A 316 -5.04 -8.85 -19.33
CA PHE A 316 -5.19 -8.81 -20.80
C PHE A 316 -3.97 -9.27 -21.60
N TYR A 317 -2.96 -9.87 -20.95
CA TYR A 317 -1.80 -10.41 -21.64
C TYR A 317 -2.15 -11.71 -22.38
N ARG A 318 -1.60 -11.88 -23.59
CA ARG A 318 -1.81 -13.07 -24.43
C ARG A 318 -0.50 -13.43 -25.12
N LEU A 319 -0.14 -14.71 -25.12
CA LEU A 319 1.02 -15.18 -25.89
C LEU A 319 0.80 -14.93 -27.38
N ALA A 320 1.82 -14.40 -28.05
CA ALA A 320 1.82 -14.26 -29.49
C ALA A 320 1.65 -15.63 -30.17
N GLY A 321 0.66 -15.76 -31.06
CA GLY A 321 0.37 -17.03 -31.75
C GLY A 321 -0.62 -17.96 -31.04
N SER A 322 -1.14 -17.60 -29.86
CA SER A 322 -2.23 -18.37 -29.23
C SER A 322 -3.56 -18.14 -29.97
N GLU A 323 -4.03 -19.14 -30.72
CA GLU A 323 -5.37 -19.12 -31.34
C GLU A 323 -6.51 -19.29 -30.31
N ALA A 324 -6.19 -19.75 -29.10
CA ALA A 324 -7.16 -19.94 -28.03
C ALA A 324 -7.82 -18.62 -27.60
N ARG A 325 -9.16 -18.62 -27.59
CA ARG A 325 -10.00 -17.46 -27.26
C ARG A 325 -10.17 -17.34 -25.73
N GLY A 326 -9.63 -16.26 -25.14
CA GLY A 326 -9.74 -15.93 -23.72
C GLY A 326 -9.61 -14.41 -23.48
N SER A 327 -10.04 -13.95 -22.29
CA SER A 327 -10.01 -12.53 -21.90
C SER A 327 -8.62 -12.05 -21.43
N GLY A 328 -7.69 -12.96 -21.16
CA GLY A 328 -6.39 -12.63 -20.56
C GLY A 328 -6.49 -12.15 -19.11
N ILE A 329 -7.64 -12.35 -18.45
CA ILE A 329 -7.89 -11.93 -17.07
C ILE A 329 -7.62 -13.07 -16.08
N GLY A 330 -7.81 -14.33 -16.49
CA GLY A 330 -7.84 -15.47 -15.58
C GLY A 330 -6.58 -15.65 -14.72
N LEU A 331 -5.39 -15.57 -15.30
CA LEU A 331 -4.14 -15.69 -14.52
C LEU A 331 -3.86 -14.46 -13.66
N ALA A 332 -4.24 -13.25 -14.09
CA ALA A 332 -4.14 -12.06 -13.25
C ALA A 332 -5.02 -12.15 -12.00
N LEU A 333 -6.17 -12.82 -12.12
CA LEU A 333 -7.06 -13.13 -11.00
C LEU A 333 -6.40 -14.08 -10.01
N VAL A 334 -5.75 -15.13 -10.52
CA VAL A 334 -4.96 -16.08 -9.71
C VAL A 334 -3.87 -15.35 -8.93
N GLU A 335 -3.15 -14.42 -9.55
CA GLU A 335 -2.14 -13.58 -8.88
C GLU A 335 -2.75 -12.69 -7.80
N GLY A 336 -3.92 -12.10 -8.05
CA GLY A 336 -4.67 -11.33 -7.06
C GLY A 336 -5.05 -12.16 -5.84
N ILE A 337 -5.64 -13.34 -6.06
CA ILE A 337 -6.07 -14.25 -4.98
C ILE A 337 -4.86 -14.77 -4.19
N ALA A 338 -3.78 -15.13 -4.87
CA ALA A 338 -2.57 -15.60 -4.19
C ALA A 338 -1.99 -14.51 -3.28
N ARG A 339 -1.87 -13.27 -3.77
CA ARG A 339 -1.43 -12.13 -2.95
C ARG A 339 -2.34 -11.88 -1.75
N LEU A 340 -3.65 -12.02 -1.91
CA LEU A 340 -4.62 -11.83 -0.85
C LEU A 340 -4.49 -12.86 0.29
N HIS A 341 -3.94 -14.04 -0.01
CA HIS A 341 -3.72 -15.14 0.94
C HIS A 341 -2.25 -15.28 1.36
N ASP A 342 -1.40 -14.28 1.09
CA ASP A 342 0.06 -14.36 1.28
C ASP A 342 0.70 -15.61 0.63
N ALA A 343 0.07 -16.12 -0.43
CA ALA A 343 0.50 -17.30 -1.14
C ALA A 343 1.49 -16.94 -2.26
N ARG A 344 2.46 -17.82 -2.51
CA ARG A 344 3.45 -17.71 -3.57
C ARG A 344 3.03 -18.51 -4.79
N ILE A 345 3.11 -17.91 -5.97
CA ILE A 345 2.91 -18.59 -7.25
C ILE A 345 4.25 -19.11 -7.77
N GLU A 346 4.26 -20.35 -8.24
CA GLU A 346 5.41 -20.99 -8.89
C GLU A 346 4.98 -21.59 -10.22
N THR A 347 5.66 -21.16 -11.28
CA THR A 347 5.40 -21.69 -12.62
C THR A 347 6.45 -22.71 -13.03
N GLY A 348 6.06 -23.65 -13.87
CA GLY A 348 6.96 -24.69 -14.36
C GLY A 348 6.46 -25.33 -15.65
N THR A 349 7.20 -26.33 -16.11
CA THR A 349 6.69 -27.27 -17.11
C THR A 349 5.55 -28.07 -16.50
N GLY A 350 4.55 -28.36 -17.34
CA GLY A 350 3.36 -29.16 -17.03
C GLY A 350 3.67 -30.62 -16.74
N MET A 351 2.90 -31.51 -17.35
CA MET A 351 3.06 -32.95 -17.15
C MET A 351 4.16 -33.55 -18.01
N ASP A 352 4.91 -34.51 -17.46
CA ASP A 352 5.92 -35.30 -18.18
C ASP A 352 6.95 -34.46 -18.98
N GLY A 353 7.21 -33.24 -18.53
CA GLY A 353 8.17 -32.31 -19.17
C GLY A 353 7.59 -31.44 -20.29
N VAL A 354 6.30 -31.53 -20.58
CA VAL A 354 5.57 -30.73 -21.57
C VAL A 354 4.44 -29.93 -20.91
N GLY A 355 3.91 -28.90 -21.59
CA GLY A 355 2.82 -28.07 -21.07
C GLY A 355 3.24 -27.03 -20.03
N PHE A 356 2.24 -26.44 -19.38
CA PHE A 356 2.41 -25.41 -18.37
C PHE A 356 1.88 -25.87 -17.01
N ARG A 357 2.58 -25.48 -15.94
CA ARG A 357 2.18 -25.76 -14.56
C ARG A 357 2.15 -24.48 -13.77
N VAL A 358 1.07 -24.28 -13.02
CA VAL A 358 0.95 -23.22 -12.01
C VAL A 358 0.70 -23.87 -10.66
N ARG A 359 1.61 -23.65 -9.72
CA ARG A 359 1.49 -24.05 -8.31
C ARG A 359 1.28 -22.80 -7.46
N VAL A 360 0.32 -22.85 -6.56
CA VAL A 360 0.02 -21.83 -5.56
C VAL A 360 0.34 -22.43 -4.19
N LEU A 361 1.37 -21.89 -3.55
CA LEU A 361 1.92 -22.34 -2.28
C LEU A 361 1.50 -21.38 -1.18
N PHE A 362 0.72 -21.86 -0.21
CA PHE A 362 0.22 -21.05 0.90
C PHE A 362 1.27 -20.91 2.02
N PRO A 363 1.08 -19.94 2.94
CA PRO A 363 1.88 -19.85 4.17
C PRO A 363 1.90 -21.18 4.93
N ALA A 364 2.97 -21.41 5.70
CA ALA A 364 3.13 -22.65 6.46
C ALA A 364 1.94 -22.82 7.41
N ASP A 365 1.37 -24.02 7.46
CA ASP A 365 0.31 -24.35 8.43
C ASP A 365 0.96 -24.43 9.81
N PRO A 366 0.65 -23.48 10.72
CA PRO A 366 1.27 -23.43 12.04
C PRO A 366 0.92 -24.65 12.90
N GLU A 367 -0.22 -25.31 12.67
CA GLU A 367 -0.60 -26.50 13.44
C GLU A 367 0.20 -27.75 13.04
N LEU A 368 0.72 -27.79 11.81
CA LEU A 368 1.55 -28.89 11.33
C LEU A 368 3.03 -28.72 11.72
N ALA A 369 3.45 -27.53 12.16
CA ALA A 369 4.81 -27.27 12.63
C ALA A 369 5.11 -27.83 14.03
N ASP A 370 4.07 -28.12 14.83
CA ASP A 370 4.17 -28.65 16.20
C ASP A 370 4.01 -30.20 16.28
N THR A 371 3.99 -30.89 15.12
CA THR A 371 3.91 -32.37 15.02
C THR A 371 5.21 -32.95 14.50
#